data_AF-A0A521F153-F1
#
_entry.id   AF-A0A521F153-F1
#
_cell.length_a   1.000
_cell.length_b   1.000
_cell.length_c   1.000
_cell.angle_alpha   90.00
_cell.angle_beta   90.00
_cell.angle_gamma   90.00
#
_symmetry.space_group_name_H-M   'P 1'
#
loop_
_entity.id
_entity.type
_entity.pdbx_description
1 polymer ?
#
loop_
_entity_poly.entity_id
_entity_poly.type
_entity_poly.pdbx_seq_one_letter_code
_entity_poly.pdbx_strand_id
1 'polypeptide(L)'
;MVRRLQPWFVNAKKRLVKSPKTYIRDTGILHRLLNIPSIDSLLGHPVAGGSWEGYVIEQIYQCKPDYTEMFFYRTQTGAECDLVLVQGVTAVACIEIKLSNSPVVSKGSISCVQDL
;
A
#
# COMPACT_ATOMS: atom_id res chain seq x y z
N MET A 1 11.27 -8.74 8.92
CA MET A 1 11.30 -7.41 9.55
C MET A 1 10.85 -6.29 8.61
N VAL A 2 11.42 -6.17 7.41
CA VAL A 2 11.03 -5.14 6.42
C VAL A 2 10.22 -5.76 5.28
N ARG A 3 9.25 -5.02 4.76
CA ARG A 3 8.49 -5.34 3.53
C ARG A 3 8.75 -4.30 2.48
N ARG A 4 8.98 -4.75 1.24
CA ARG A 4 9.14 -3.88 0.07
C ARG A 4 8.09 -4.28 -0.96
N LEU A 5 7.14 -3.39 -1.25
CA LEU A 5 6.23 -3.56 -2.38
C LEU A 5 6.90 -2.99 -3.63
N GLN A 6 7.04 -3.83 -4.64
CA GLN A 6 7.56 -3.42 -5.94
C GLN A 6 6.44 -2.76 -6.76
N PRO A 7 6.78 -1.83 -7.67
CA PRO A 7 5.81 -1.27 -8.59
C PRO A 7 5.33 -2.36 -9.55
N TRP A 8 4.03 -2.38 -9.86
CA TRP A 8 3.49 -3.20 -10.93
C TRP A 8 3.65 -2.48 -12.28
N PHE A 9 4.22 -3.15 -13.29
CA PHE A 9 4.64 -2.51 -14.55
C PHE A 9 4.20 -3.22 -15.84
N VAL A 10 3.27 -4.17 -15.79
CA VAL A 10 2.84 -4.91 -17.00
C VAL A 10 2.16 -3.95 -17.99
N ASN A 11 2.68 -3.90 -19.23
CA ASN A 11 2.15 -3.12 -20.36
C ASN A 11 2.03 -1.60 -20.13
N ALA A 12 2.77 -1.03 -19.18
CA ALA A 12 2.71 0.40 -18.92
C ALA A 12 3.39 1.22 -20.05
N LYS A 13 2.59 1.69 -21.02
CA LYS A 13 3.00 2.80 -21.91
C LYS A 13 3.28 4.09 -21.14
N LYS A 14 2.75 4.18 -19.91
CA LYS A 14 2.90 5.32 -18.99
C LYS A 14 4.20 5.21 -18.19
N ARG A 15 4.81 6.35 -17.89
CA ARG A 15 5.97 6.41 -17.00
C ARG A 15 5.53 6.17 -15.55
N LEU A 16 6.07 5.12 -14.94
CA LEU A 16 5.78 4.71 -13.56
C LEU A 16 6.88 5.16 -12.58
N VAL A 17 6.49 5.31 -11.31
CA VAL A 17 7.45 5.48 -10.21
C VAL A 17 8.10 4.13 -9.92
N LYS A 18 9.44 4.06 -10.00
CA LYS A 18 10.19 2.80 -9.85
C LYS A 18 10.64 2.51 -8.42
N SER A 19 10.66 3.51 -7.55
CA SER A 19 11.12 3.34 -6.16
C SER A 19 10.09 2.54 -5.36
N PRO A 20 10.49 1.43 -4.71
CA PRO A 20 9.56 0.58 -3.99
C PRO A 20 9.03 1.25 -2.73
N LYS A 21 7.76 1.00 -2.39
CA LYS A 21 7.21 1.34 -1.07
C LYS A 21 7.81 0.39 -0.03
N THR A 22 8.29 0.92 1.10
CA THR A 22 8.98 0.15 2.14
C THR A 22 8.32 0.36 3.49
N TYR A 23 8.09 -0.72 4.22
CA TYR A 23 7.42 -0.72 5.53
C TYR A 23 8.19 -1.57 6.54
N ILE A 24 8.14 -1.15 7.81
CA ILE A 24 8.41 -2.05 8.94
C ILE A 24 7.16 -2.90 9.14
N ARG A 25 7.32 -4.23 9.12
CA ARG A 25 6.19 -5.19 9.16
C ARG A 25 5.47 -5.19 10.50
N ASP A 26 6.22 -4.99 11.57
CA ASP A 26 5.70 -4.96 12.95
C ASP A 26 5.45 -3.51 13.37
N THR A 27 4.19 -3.16 13.56
CA THR A 27 3.81 -1.80 13.99
C THR A 27 4.19 -1.51 15.43
N GLY A 28 4.23 -2.51 16.32
CA GLY A 28 4.69 -2.33 17.69
C GLY A 28 6.17 -1.92 17.76
N ILE A 29 7.01 -2.59 16.95
CA ILE A 29 8.43 -2.21 16.80
C ILE A 29 8.54 -0.81 16.19
N LEU A 30 7.79 -0.51 15.12
CA LEU A 30 7.78 0.82 14.50
C LEU A 30 7.42 1.91 15.52
N HIS A 31 6.34 1.73 16.29
CA HIS A 31 5.88 2.70 17.28
C HIS A 31 6.87 2.87 18.42
N ARG A 32 7.48 1.77 18.87
CA ARG A 32 8.52 1.81 19.89
C ARG A 32 9.76 2.58 19.42
N LEU A 33 10.21 2.36 18.19
CA LEU A 33 11.36 3.06 17.59
C LEU A 33 11.09 4.55 17.38
N LEU A 34 9.84 4.93 17.11
CA LEU A 34 9.41 6.32 16.96
C LEU A 34 9.01 6.99 18.28
N ASN A 35 9.17 6.28 19.41
CA ASN A 35 8.77 6.75 20.74
C ASN A 35 7.30 7.22 20.81
N ILE A 36 6.39 6.43 20.25
CA ILE A 36 4.94 6.68 20.26
C ILE A 36 4.31 5.82 21.37
N PRO A 37 3.96 6.41 22.53
CA PRO A 37 3.61 5.64 23.72
C PRO A 37 2.11 5.30 23.83
N SER A 38 1.24 5.96 23.06
CA SER A 38 -0.22 5.81 23.16
C SER A 38 -0.92 5.92 21.81
N ILE A 39 -2.19 5.51 21.77
CA ILE A 39 -3.04 5.64 20.59
C ILE A 39 -3.28 7.10 20.21
N ASP A 40 -3.48 8.00 21.18
CA ASP A 40 -3.67 9.43 20.91
C ASP A 40 -2.41 10.04 20.29
N SER A 41 -1.22 9.66 20.79
CA SER A 41 0.05 10.05 20.18
C SER A 41 0.18 9.49 18.76
N LEU A 42 -0.24 8.24 18.52
CA LEU A 42 -0.20 7.64 17.18
C LEU A 42 -1.11 8.41 16.21
N LEU A 43 -2.36 8.66 16.58
CA LEU A 43 -3.35 9.32 15.72
C LEU A 43 -2.96 10.76 15.38
N GLY A 44 -2.22 11.45 16.26
CA GLY A 44 -1.64 12.76 15.98
C GLY A 44 -0.30 12.74 15.24
N HIS A 45 0.33 11.57 15.07
CA HIS A 45 1.67 11.47 14.48
C HIS A 45 1.60 11.35 12.94
N PRO A 46 2.49 12.00 12.17
CA PRO A 46 2.51 11.90 10.70
C PRO A 46 2.67 10.47 10.16
N VAL A 47 3.21 9.56 10.97
CA VAL A 47 3.36 8.13 10.60
C VAL A 47 2.05 7.36 10.61
N ALA A 48 0.97 7.88 11.21
CA ALA A 48 -0.27 7.12 11.44
C ALA A 48 -0.79 6.45 10.17
N GLY A 49 -0.92 7.23 9.10
CA GLY A 49 -1.38 6.74 7.80
C GLY A 49 -0.47 5.66 7.22
N GLY A 50 0.84 5.91 7.16
CA GLY A 50 1.81 4.94 6.64
C GLY A 50 1.96 3.67 7.51
N SER A 51 1.79 3.81 8.83
CA SER A 51 1.76 2.68 9.76
C SER A 51 0.51 1.84 9.56
N TRP A 52 -0.65 2.47 9.34
CA TRP A 52 -1.90 1.77 9.05
C TRP A 52 -1.84 1.06 7.69
N GLU A 53 -1.35 1.73 6.65
CA GLU A 53 -1.10 1.15 5.34
C GLU A 53 -0.18 -0.08 5.44
N GLY A 54 0.96 0.06 6.12
CA GLY A 54 1.91 -1.04 6.34
C GLY A 54 1.29 -2.21 7.12
N TYR A 55 0.48 -1.93 8.14
CA TYR A 55 -0.23 -2.97 8.90
C TYR A 55 -1.20 -3.74 8.02
N VAL A 56 -2.07 -3.05 7.27
CA VAL A 56 -3.06 -3.69 6.38
C VAL A 56 -2.36 -4.54 5.32
N ILE A 57 -1.28 -4.03 4.72
CA ILE A 57 -0.46 -4.80 3.76
C ILE A 57 0.09 -6.07 4.42
N GLU A 58 0.62 -5.99 5.64
CA GLU A 58 1.13 -7.17 6.35
C GLU A 58 0.02 -8.19 6.61
N GLN A 59 -1.17 -7.76 7.04
CA GLN A 59 -2.31 -8.66 7.26
C GLN A 59 -2.73 -9.37 5.96
N ILE A 60 -2.81 -8.63 4.85
CA ILE A 60 -3.13 -9.22 3.54
C ILE A 60 -2.06 -10.21 3.11
N TYR A 61 -0.78 -9.92 3.33
CA TYR A 61 0.30 -10.84 2.99
C TYR A 61 0.20 -12.18 3.74
N GLN A 62 -0.21 -12.14 5.01
CA GLN A 62 -0.34 -13.35 5.83
C GLN A 62 -1.55 -14.21 5.42
N CYS A 63 -2.60 -13.60 4.87
CA CYS A 63 -3.85 -14.28 4.53
C CYS A 63 -4.01 -14.60 3.05
N LYS A 64 -3.25 -13.96 2.15
CA LYS A 64 -3.38 -14.19 0.70
C LYS A 64 -2.95 -15.63 0.34
N PRO A 65 -3.48 -16.20 -0.76
CA PRO A 65 -2.94 -17.42 -1.33
C PRO A 65 -1.47 -17.25 -1.79
N ASP A 66 -0.71 -18.35 -1.77
CA ASP A 66 0.71 -18.34 -2.17
C ASP A 66 0.91 -17.89 -3.63
N TYR A 67 -0.03 -18.26 -4.51
CA TYR A 67 -0.02 -17.91 -5.93
C TYR A 67 -0.47 -16.48 -6.24
N THR A 68 -0.82 -15.69 -5.22
CA THR A 68 -1.15 -14.26 -5.38
C THR A 68 0.04 -13.42 -5.00
N GLU A 69 0.47 -12.54 -5.89
CA GLU A 69 1.56 -11.59 -5.66
C GLU A 69 1.01 -10.21 -5.28
N MET A 70 1.85 -9.40 -4.63
CA MET A 70 1.48 -8.10 -4.09
C MET A 70 2.42 -7.02 -4.62
N PHE A 71 1.85 -5.97 -5.19
CA PHE A 71 2.56 -4.83 -5.76
C PHE A 71 1.89 -3.52 -5.33
N PHE A 72 2.47 -2.38 -5.66
CA PHE A 72 1.76 -1.10 -5.68
C PHE A 72 1.72 -0.56 -7.11
N TYR A 73 0.86 0.41 -7.38
CA TYR A 73 0.86 1.11 -8.67
C TYR A 73 0.89 2.61 -8.45
N ARG A 74 1.82 3.30 -9.14
CA ARG A 74 1.88 4.77 -9.11
C ARG A 74 2.42 5.32 -10.43
N THR A 75 1.66 6.22 -11.05
CA THR A 75 2.09 6.94 -12.25
C THR A 75 2.83 8.23 -11.89
N GLN A 76 3.65 8.76 -12.81
CA GLN A 76 4.27 10.08 -12.63
C GLN A 76 3.25 11.23 -12.56
N THR A 77 2.03 11.03 -13.09
CA THR A 77 0.95 12.02 -13.04
C THR A 77 0.11 11.94 -11.77
N GLY A 78 0.50 11.10 -10.81
CA GLY A 78 -0.09 11.05 -9.47
C GLY A 78 -1.28 10.10 -9.29
N ALA A 79 -1.59 9.25 -10.27
CA ALA A 79 -2.54 8.14 -10.04
C ALA A 79 -1.85 7.09 -9.17
N GLU A 80 -2.50 6.67 -8.09
CA GLU A 80 -1.93 5.76 -7.10
C GLU A 80 -2.95 4.70 -6.65
N CYS A 81 -2.44 3.48 -6.49
CA CYS A 81 -3.08 2.38 -5.80
C CYS A 81 -2.07 1.79 -4.81
N ASP A 82 -2.47 1.69 -3.54
CA ASP A 82 -1.58 1.29 -2.45
C ASP A 82 -1.17 -0.18 -2.55
N LEU A 83 -2.11 -1.03 -2.96
CA LEU A 83 -1.88 -2.46 -3.13
C LEU A 83 -2.64 -3.00 -4.35
N VAL A 84 -1.90 -3.70 -5.21
CA VAL A 84 -2.41 -4.46 -6.35
C VAL A 84 -2.13 -5.93 -6.09
N LEU A 85 -3.18 -6.75 -6.12
CA LEU A 85 -3.06 -8.20 -6.08
C LEU A 85 -3.01 -8.76 -7.50
N VAL A 86 -2.05 -9.64 -7.76
CA VAL A 86 -1.77 -10.16 -9.09
C VAL A 86 -1.73 -11.67 -9.06
N GLN A 87 -2.27 -12.30 -10.11
CA GLN A 87 -2.12 -13.73 -10.38
C GLN A 87 -1.51 -13.90 -11.77
N GLY A 88 -0.27 -14.34 -11.84
CA GLY A 88 0.50 -14.37 -13.08
C GLY A 88 0.75 -12.95 -13.61
N VAL A 89 0.10 -12.59 -14.73
CA VAL A 89 0.20 -11.25 -15.35
C VAL A 89 -1.08 -10.43 -15.20
N THR A 90 -2.09 -10.96 -14.51
CA THR A 90 -3.41 -10.35 -14.40
C THR A 90 -3.59 -9.73 -13.02
N ALA A 91 -3.91 -8.45 -12.98
CA ALA A 91 -4.36 -7.79 -11.76
C ALA A 91 -5.76 -8.30 -11.41
N VAL A 92 -5.93 -8.82 -10.20
CA VAL A 92 -7.21 -9.38 -9.72
C VAL A 92 -7.91 -8.49 -8.70
N ALA A 93 -7.18 -7.57 -8.06
CA ALA A 93 -7.75 -6.56 -7.18
C ALA A 93 -6.85 -5.32 -7.06
N CYS A 94 -7.49 -4.16 -6.91
CA CYS A 94 -6.86 -2.89 -6.54
C CYS A 94 -7.42 -2.44 -5.18
N ILE A 95 -6.55 -2.07 -4.26
CA ILE A 95 -6.92 -1.74 -2.88
C ILE A 95 -6.32 -0.36 -2.54
N GLU A 96 -7.19 0.55 -2.11
CA GLU A 96 -6.84 1.87 -1.56
C GLU A 96 -6.98 1.80 -0.02
N ILE A 97 -5.92 2.16 0.71
CA ILE A 97 -5.87 2.00 2.17
C ILE A 97 -5.90 3.37 2.83
N LYS A 98 -6.95 3.64 3.62
CA LYS A 98 -7.12 4.93 4.30
C LYS A 98 -7.30 4.74 5.80
N LEU A 99 -6.58 5.55 6.56
CA LEU A 99 -6.86 5.77 7.98
C LEU A 99 -7.92 6.88 8.09
N SER A 100 -9.19 6.52 7.87
CA SER A 100 -10.33 7.45 7.93
C SER A 100 -11.62 6.69 8.24
N ASN A 101 -12.52 7.33 8.99
CA ASN A 101 -13.85 6.79 9.28
C ASN A 101 -14.85 7.02 8.12
N SER A 102 -14.49 7.85 7.14
CA SER A 102 -15.31 8.14 5.95
C SER A 102 -14.44 8.12 4.70
N PRO A 103 -13.94 6.94 4.29
CA PRO A 103 -13.09 6.83 3.11
C PRO A 103 -13.90 7.10 1.84
N VAL A 104 -13.35 7.94 0.95
CA VAL A 104 -13.89 8.19 -0.38
C VAL A 104 -12.89 7.65 -1.40
N VAL A 105 -13.37 6.92 -2.40
CA VAL A 105 -12.52 6.42 -3.49
C VAL A 105 -11.90 7.59 -4.24
N SER A 106 -10.58 7.60 -4.38
CA SER A 106 -9.91 8.68 -5.10
C SER A 106 -10.07 8.53 -6.63
N LYS A 107 -10.06 9.66 -7.34
CA LYS A 107 -9.99 9.65 -8.82
C LYS A 107 -8.76 8.88 -9.32
N GLY A 108 -7.66 8.93 -8.56
CA GLY A 108 -6.43 8.17 -8.83
C GLY A 108 -6.70 6.67 -8.84
N SER A 109 -7.41 6.15 -7.84
CA SER A 109 -7.75 4.73 -7.76
C SER A 109 -8.67 4.27 -8.89
N ILE A 110 -9.65 5.10 -9.30
CA ILE A 110 -10.50 4.80 -10.47
C ILE A 110 -9.64 4.71 -11.74
N SER A 111 -8.70 5.65 -11.94
CA SER A 111 -7.77 5.60 -13.08
C SER A 111 -6.89 4.35 -13.04
N CYS A 112 -6.48 3.89 -11.86
CA CYS A 112 -5.66 2.68 -11.73
C CYS A 112 -6.43 1.44 -12.18
N VAL A 113 -7.70 1.31 -11.79
CA VAL A 113 -8.56 0.18 -12.20
C VAL A 113 -8.81 0.18 -13.71
N GLN A 114 -8.82 1.34 -14.35
CA GLN A 114 -8.94 1.44 -15.82
C GLN A 114 -7.62 1.12 -16.55
N ASP A 115 -6.48 1.29 -15.87
CA ASP A 115 -5.14 1.09 -16.43
C ASP A 115 -4.63 -0.36 -16.28
N LEU A 116 -5.23 -1.15 -15.39
CA LEU A 116 -4.82 -2.50 -14.99
C LEU A 116 -5.76 -3.58 -15.52
#